data_AF-A0A3A6N5C3-F1
#
_entry.id   AF-A0A3A6N5C3-F1
#
_cell.length_a   1.000
_cell.length_b   1.000
_cell.length_c   1.000
_cell.angle_alpha   90.00
_cell.angle_beta   90.00
_cell.angle_gamma   90.00
#
_symmetry.space_group_name_H-M   'P 1'
#
loop_
_entity.id
_entity.type
_entity.pdbx_description
1 polymer ?
#
loop_
_entity_poly.entity_id
_entity_poly.type
_entity_poly.pdbx_seq_one_letter_code
_entity_poly.pdbx_strand_id
1 'polypeptide(L)'
;MQTPPEYAVYLNGLRSTFREYLQERFPPYAIDLKKGEGYVFTKQHELLNIFDPHLAFYIPPERRHQWFHSMASSQALTLSVLDTIARRGDLGLLGGLICDNSRPLLTPGLDPWFHCFEFTPWWLEKGERKSQIDFYLVSNTTRIAVECKLTEKDIGICDPTAKGEAIRAYSRLPAFEVCNRVRYNGARYWEFLPEISNTPFPFFCPERCPLYKSYQLARNVMAAVVDPVAERVDSQGTALLLYDARNPCFKAAQGTPDILRSTQELLRDPSLLCSASWQSLAGLLGSTGRYEELLIFLKDKYGIMPEGSPGEGSGSSPLTICLDADPINEDWIKVVHWDRILSRTKDLDGFRSHLRSEGFTPEEFRGLHYFALLAEKHPWLKGL
;
A
#
# COMPACT_ATOMS: atom_id res chain seq x y z
N MET A 1 -18.18 4.22 13.58
CA MET A 1 -18.35 2.75 13.57
C MET A 1 -18.15 2.28 15.00
N GLN A 2 -18.99 1.39 15.50
CA GLN A 2 -18.71 0.76 16.80
C GLN A 2 -17.63 -0.30 16.58
N THR A 3 -16.56 -0.25 17.38
CA THR A 3 -15.53 -1.28 17.35
C THR A 3 -16.12 -2.57 17.92
N PRO A 4 -16.01 -3.72 17.24
CA PRO A 4 -16.50 -5.00 17.78
C PRO A 4 -15.82 -5.32 19.11
N PRO A 5 -16.52 -5.89 20.12
CA PRO A 5 -15.92 -6.29 21.39
C PRO A 5 -14.70 -7.20 21.22
N GLU A 6 -14.73 -8.06 20.22
CA GLU A 6 -13.66 -9.01 19.87
C GLU A 6 -12.37 -8.30 19.47
N TYR A 7 -12.43 -7.04 19.04
CA TYR A 7 -11.25 -6.28 18.64
C TYR A 7 -10.27 -6.10 19.80
N ALA A 8 -10.78 -5.91 21.03
CA ALA A 8 -9.91 -5.81 22.20
C ALA A 8 -9.17 -7.13 22.47
N VAL A 9 -9.84 -8.27 22.27
CA VAL A 9 -9.23 -9.61 22.40
C VAL A 9 -8.15 -9.81 21.33
N TYR A 10 -8.47 -9.50 20.07
CA TYR A 10 -7.54 -9.54 18.96
C TYR A 10 -6.28 -8.69 19.22
N LEU A 11 -6.46 -7.42 19.60
CA LEU A 11 -5.36 -6.50 19.84
C LEU A 11 -4.49 -6.94 21.03
N ASN A 12 -5.11 -7.47 22.09
CA ASN A 12 -4.38 -7.99 23.25
C ASN A 12 -3.57 -9.25 22.90
N GLY A 13 -4.13 -10.16 22.09
CA GLY A 13 -3.41 -11.33 21.59
C GLY A 13 -2.18 -10.92 20.78
N LEU A 14 -2.35 -10.01 19.82
CA LEU A 14 -1.25 -9.51 18.99
C LEU A 14 -0.17 -8.79 19.82
N ARG A 15 -0.58 -8.02 20.83
CA ARG A 15 0.35 -7.40 21.79
C ARG A 15 1.14 -8.42 22.60
N SER A 16 0.55 -9.57 22.96
CA SER A 16 1.31 -10.65 23.60
C SER A 16 2.39 -11.20 22.67
N THR A 17 2.03 -11.49 21.41
CA THR A 17 2.97 -11.95 20.39
C THR A 17 4.12 -10.95 20.19
N PHE A 18 3.82 -9.65 20.09
CA PHE A 18 4.86 -8.61 20.00
C PHE A 18 5.80 -8.59 21.21
N ARG A 19 5.27 -8.79 22.41
CA ARG A 19 6.08 -8.82 23.63
C ARG A 19 7.05 -10.00 23.59
N GLU A 20 6.53 -11.19 23.32
CA GLU A 20 7.29 -12.44 23.28
C GLU A 20 8.40 -12.34 22.23
N TYR A 21 8.06 -11.92 21.01
CA TYR A 21 9.03 -11.70 19.93
C TYR A 21 10.14 -10.72 20.33
N LEU A 22 9.79 -9.57 20.91
CA LEU A 22 10.79 -8.58 21.31
C LEU A 22 11.70 -9.09 22.43
N GLN A 23 11.14 -9.74 23.45
CA GLN A 23 11.89 -10.23 24.61
C GLN A 23 12.82 -11.39 24.25
N GLU A 24 12.44 -12.24 23.29
CA GLU A 24 13.25 -13.36 22.83
C GLU A 24 14.39 -12.92 21.90
N ARG A 25 14.13 -11.96 21.00
CA ARG A 25 15.03 -11.66 19.89
C ARG A 25 15.90 -10.42 20.09
N PHE A 26 15.55 -9.50 20.99
CA PHE A 26 16.24 -8.23 21.12
C PHE A 26 16.65 -7.90 22.55
N PRO A 27 17.80 -7.25 22.73
CA PRO A 27 18.23 -6.82 24.05
C PRO A 27 17.32 -5.69 24.59
N PRO A 28 17.14 -5.58 25.92
CA PRO A 28 16.25 -4.58 26.52
C PRO A 28 16.50 -3.13 26.10
N TYR A 29 17.75 -2.76 25.78
CA TYR A 29 18.10 -1.38 25.37
C TYR A 29 17.55 -1.00 23.98
N ALA A 30 17.20 -1.97 23.13
CA ALA A 30 16.62 -1.71 21.81
C ALA A 30 15.12 -1.39 21.88
N ILE A 31 14.48 -1.62 23.04
CA ILE A 31 13.04 -1.60 23.23
C ILE A 31 12.65 -0.40 24.09
N ASP A 32 11.68 0.40 23.64
CA ASP A 32 11.08 1.47 24.45
C ASP A 32 9.75 0.97 25.04
N LEU A 33 9.80 0.44 26.27
CA LEU A 33 8.61 0.02 27.01
C LEU A 33 7.90 1.23 27.63
N LYS A 34 7.43 2.18 26.81
CA LYS A 34 6.61 3.28 27.33
C LYS A 34 5.30 2.75 27.91
N LYS A 35 4.93 3.28 29.09
CA LYS A 35 3.71 2.91 29.81
C LYS A 35 2.47 3.14 28.93
N GLY A 36 1.83 2.05 28.52
CA GLY A 36 0.40 2.03 28.19
C GLY A 36 0.03 1.51 26.80
N GLU A 37 0.85 1.68 25.75
CA GLU A 37 0.27 1.60 24.40
C GLU A 37 1.04 0.81 23.32
N GLY A 38 2.32 0.45 23.47
CA GLY A 38 3.00 -0.28 22.39
C GLY A 38 4.31 -0.93 22.77
N TYR A 39 4.53 -2.12 22.21
CA TYR A 39 5.84 -2.72 22.01
C TYR A 39 6.46 -1.97 20.83
N VAL A 40 7.41 -1.09 21.11
CA VAL A 40 8.06 -0.27 20.08
C VAL A 40 9.58 -0.35 20.24
N PHE A 41 10.30 -0.27 19.14
CA PHE A 41 11.73 -0.07 19.16
C PHE A 41 12.06 1.38 19.54
N THR A 42 13.21 1.60 20.16
CA THR A 42 13.72 2.97 20.30
C THR A 42 13.98 3.54 18.89
N LYS A 43 13.95 4.87 18.74
CA LYS A 43 14.11 5.51 17.42
C LYS A 43 15.43 5.09 16.71
N GLN A 44 16.49 4.84 17.49
CA GLN A 44 17.78 4.36 16.97
C GLN A 44 17.72 2.93 16.41
N HIS A 45 16.76 2.13 16.86
CA HIS A 45 16.60 0.73 16.48
C HIS A 45 15.32 0.48 15.66
N GLU A 46 14.71 1.53 15.09
CA GLU A 46 13.43 1.39 14.36
C GLU A 46 13.51 0.46 13.16
N LEU A 47 14.70 0.28 12.57
CA LEU A 47 14.93 -0.63 11.45
C LEU A 47 14.91 -2.11 11.84
N LEU A 48 15.01 -2.43 13.14
CA LEU A 48 14.77 -3.80 13.61
C LEU A 48 13.29 -4.19 13.55
N ASN A 49 12.42 -3.22 13.22
CA ASN A 49 11.00 -3.47 13.03
C ASN A 49 10.65 -4.03 11.65
N ILE A 50 11.61 -4.23 10.75
CA ILE A 50 11.38 -4.87 9.45
C ILE A 50 12.17 -6.17 9.35
N PHE A 51 11.74 -7.07 8.45
CA PHE A 51 12.37 -8.38 8.27
C PHE A 51 13.86 -8.28 7.94
N ASP A 52 14.20 -7.42 6.98
CA ASP A 52 15.58 -7.11 6.59
C ASP A 52 15.78 -5.58 6.69
N PRO A 53 16.70 -5.08 7.55
CA PRO A 53 17.00 -3.66 7.67
C PRO A 53 17.41 -2.98 6.36
N HIS A 54 17.97 -3.72 5.39
CA HIS A 54 18.31 -3.20 4.06
C HIS A 54 17.08 -2.82 3.23
N LEU A 55 15.88 -3.33 3.56
CA LEU A 55 14.63 -2.90 2.90
C LEU A 55 14.32 -1.42 3.17
N ALA A 56 14.92 -0.83 4.22
CA ALA A 56 14.70 0.57 4.59
C ALA A 56 15.24 1.59 3.56
N PHE A 57 16.04 1.17 2.58
CA PHE A 57 16.49 2.05 1.49
C PHE A 57 15.33 2.56 0.62
N TYR A 58 14.22 1.82 0.53
CA TYR A 58 13.08 2.17 -0.32
C TYR A 58 12.06 3.12 0.32
N ILE A 59 12.14 3.33 1.64
CA ILE A 59 11.40 4.39 2.35
C ILE A 59 12.39 5.28 3.10
N PRO A 60 12.72 6.46 2.54
CA PRO A 60 13.62 7.38 3.21
C PRO A 60 13.00 7.85 4.54
N PRO A 61 13.83 8.23 5.54
CA PRO A 61 13.35 8.53 6.90
C PRO A 61 12.17 9.50 6.98
N GLU A 62 12.11 10.49 6.10
CA GLU A 62 11.04 11.50 6.03
C GLU A 62 9.69 10.96 5.52
N ARG A 63 9.69 9.79 4.87
CA ARG A 63 8.48 9.09 4.42
C ARG A 63 8.05 7.98 5.38
N ARG A 64 8.85 7.71 6.42
CA ARG A 64 8.47 6.77 7.47
C ARG A 64 7.38 7.38 8.33
N HIS A 65 6.32 6.65 8.53
CA HIS A 65 5.25 7.08 9.42
C HIS A 65 5.82 7.29 10.82
N GLN A 66 5.24 8.22 11.60
CA GLN A 66 5.71 8.46 12.98
C GLN A 66 5.69 7.18 13.84
N TRP A 67 4.83 6.22 13.50
CA TRP A 67 4.72 4.92 14.18
C TRP A 67 5.53 3.80 13.51
N PHE A 68 6.47 4.11 12.62
CA PHE A 68 7.28 3.09 11.93
C PHE A 68 8.08 2.20 12.91
N HIS A 69 8.45 2.73 14.07
CA HIS A 69 9.13 2.00 15.13
C HIS A 69 8.19 1.12 15.99
N SER A 70 6.88 1.18 15.76
CA SER A 70 5.88 0.38 16.47
C SER A 70 5.72 -1.01 15.85
N MET A 71 5.67 -2.04 16.68
CA MET A 71 5.40 -3.42 16.22
C MET A 71 4.04 -3.55 15.50
N ALA A 72 3.11 -2.63 15.77
CA ALA A 72 1.81 -2.55 15.10
C ALA A 72 1.82 -1.78 13.76
N SER A 73 2.98 -1.35 13.27
CA SER A 73 3.12 -0.60 12.02
C SER A 73 2.77 -1.47 10.81
N SER A 74 1.67 -1.12 10.14
CA SER A 74 1.32 -1.65 8.81
C SER A 74 2.40 -1.32 7.80
N GLN A 75 2.95 -0.10 7.78
CA GLN A 75 4.07 0.28 6.90
C GLN A 75 5.29 -0.66 7.05
N ALA A 76 5.69 -1.02 8.29
CA ALA A 76 6.81 -1.94 8.51
C ALA A 76 6.50 -3.37 8.05
N LEU A 77 5.27 -3.85 8.27
CA LEU A 77 4.82 -5.14 7.76
C LEU A 77 4.82 -5.15 6.22
N THR A 78 4.27 -4.12 5.59
CA THR A 78 4.18 -3.96 4.15
C THR A 78 5.56 -3.95 3.50
N LEU A 79 6.53 -3.21 4.07
CA LEU A 79 7.91 -3.26 3.63
C LEU A 79 8.50 -4.67 3.78
N SER A 80 8.37 -5.28 4.96
CA SER A 80 8.93 -6.60 5.23
C SER A 80 8.45 -7.65 4.22
N VAL A 81 7.20 -7.57 3.79
CA VAL A 81 6.60 -8.56 2.87
C VAL A 81 6.81 -8.16 1.41
N LEU A 82 6.26 -7.01 0.99
CA LEU A 82 6.21 -6.64 -0.42
C LEU A 82 7.59 -6.26 -0.97
N ASP A 83 8.48 -5.69 -0.16
CA ASP A 83 9.83 -5.33 -0.62
C ASP A 83 10.71 -6.58 -0.74
N THR A 84 10.53 -7.55 0.17
CA THR A 84 11.19 -8.86 0.04
C THR A 84 10.76 -9.59 -1.23
N ILE A 85 9.47 -9.52 -1.59
CA ILE A 85 8.97 -10.07 -2.86
C ILE A 85 9.58 -9.30 -4.05
N ALA A 86 9.60 -7.98 -3.98
CA ALA A 86 10.16 -7.11 -5.02
C ALA A 86 11.64 -7.36 -5.30
N ARG A 87 12.48 -7.40 -4.26
CA ARG A 87 13.92 -7.63 -4.38
C ARG A 87 14.28 -9.01 -4.94
N ARG A 88 13.36 -9.97 -4.84
CA ARG A 88 13.53 -11.30 -5.43
C ARG A 88 13.02 -11.40 -6.87
N GLY A 89 12.51 -10.30 -7.44
CA GLY A 89 11.94 -10.29 -8.79
C GLY A 89 10.61 -11.03 -8.88
N ASP A 90 9.94 -11.26 -7.75
CA ASP A 90 8.83 -12.19 -7.62
C ASP A 90 7.47 -11.48 -7.50
N LEU A 91 7.38 -10.18 -7.80
CA LEU A 91 6.11 -9.44 -7.71
C LEU A 91 5.02 -10.02 -8.62
N GLY A 92 5.40 -10.74 -9.68
CA GLY A 92 4.48 -11.52 -10.51
C GLY A 92 3.65 -12.55 -9.72
N LEU A 93 4.16 -13.04 -8.57
CA LEU A 93 3.42 -13.94 -7.68
C LEU A 93 2.10 -13.33 -7.21
N LEU A 94 2.02 -12.00 -7.05
CA LEU A 94 0.79 -11.33 -6.61
C LEU A 94 -0.39 -11.60 -7.57
N GLY A 95 -0.15 -11.93 -8.84
CA GLY A 95 -1.20 -12.36 -9.76
C GLY A 95 -1.87 -13.68 -9.36
N GLY A 96 -1.22 -14.52 -8.55
CA GLY A 96 -1.78 -15.74 -7.97
C GLY A 96 -2.56 -15.52 -6.67
N LEU A 97 -2.60 -14.29 -6.14
CA LEU A 97 -3.35 -14.00 -4.93
C LEU A 97 -4.84 -14.08 -5.20
N ILE A 98 -5.55 -14.95 -4.48
CA ILE A 98 -7.01 -15.04 -4.55
C ILE A 98 -7.61 -14.05 -3.56
N CYS A 99 -8.46 -13.16 -4.06
CA CYS A 99 -9.20 -12.19 -3.27
C CYS A 99 -10.39 -12.84 -2.55
N ASP A 100 -10.94 -12.15 -1.55
CA ASP A 100 -12.06 -12.66 -0.73
C ASP A 100 -13.32 -12.95 -1.55
N ASN A 101 -13.46 -12.32 -2.71
CA ASN A 101 -14.54 -12.59 -3.68
C ASN A 101 -14.27 -13.84 -4.55
N SER A 102 -13.27 -14.66 -4.20
CA SER A 102 -12.81 -15.85 -4.92
C SER A 102 -12.31 -15.58 -6.34
N ARG A 103 -11.96 -14.34 -6.67
CA ARG A 103 -11.32 -13.98 -7.94
C ARG A 103 -9.83 -13.80 -7.75
N PRO A 104 -8.99 -14.12 -8.75
CA PRO A 104 -7.59 -13.74 -8.68
C PRO A 104 -7.47 -12.21 -8.69
N LEU A 105 -6.46 -11.68 -8.00
CA LEU A 105 -6.14 -10.25 -7.97
C LEU A 105 -5.96 -9.71 -9.39
N LEU A 106 -5.31 -10.51 -10.25
CA LEU A 106 -5.04 -10.17 -11.65
C LEU A 106 -5.19 -11.39 -12.54
N THR A 107 -5.37 -11.14 -13.84
CA THR A 107 -5.15 -12.16 -14.86
C THR A 107 -3.67 -12.58 -14.92
N PRO A 108 -3.35 -13.86 -15.21
CA PRO A 108 -1.98 -14.35 -15.33
C PRO A 108 -1.11 -13.53 -16.30
N GLY A 109 0.18 -13.42 -16.02
CA GLY A 109 1.15 -12.68 -16.86
C GLY A 109 1.51 -11.28 -16.34
N LEU A 110 1.46 -11.08 -15.02
CA LEU A 110 1.94 -9.85 -14.41
C LEU A 110 3.47 -9.75 -14.54
N ASP A 111 3.93 -8.74 -15.27
CA ASP A 111 5.34 -8.37 -15.39
C ASP A 111 5.53 -6.92 -14.87
N PRO A 112 5.71 -6.74 -13.55
CA PRO A 112 5.88 -5.43 -12.95
C PRO A 112 7.25 -4.85 -13.28
N TRP A 113 7.26 -3.65 -13.85
CA TRP A 113 8.49 -2.91 -14.12
C TRP A 113 8.68 -1.71 -13.18
N PHE A 114 7.64 -1.32 -12.42
CA PHE A 114 7.74 -0.27 -11.40
C PHE A 114 6.93 -0.62 -10.15
N HIS A 115 7.49 -0.29 -9.00
CA HIS A 115 6.78 -0.28 -7.73
C HIS A 115 7.30 0.84 -6.84
N CYS A 116 6.49 1.30 -5.90
CA CYS A 116 6.86 2.34 -4.96
C CYS A 116 6.05 2.22 -3.68
N PHE A 117 6.73 2.33 -2.54
CA PHE A 117 6.08 2.47 -1.24
C PHE A 117 5.69 3.93 -0.98
N GLU A 118 4.64 4.12 -0.17
CA GLU A 118 4.15 5.44 0.26
C GLU A 118 3.83 6.38 -0.91
N PHE A 119 3.42 5.79 -2.03
CA PHE A 119 3.32 6.42 -3.33
C PHE A 119 2.30 7.56 -3.32
N THR A 120 2.69 8.68 -3.90
CA THR A 120 1.88 9.89 -3.92
C THR A 120 1.32 10.12 -5.32
N PRO A 121 0.05 9.81 -5.62
CA PRO A 121 -0.53 10.02 -6.95
C PRO A 121 -0.77 11.51 -7.21
N TRP A 122 0.26 12.23 -7.66
CA TRP A 122 0.23 13.70 -7.84
C TRP A 122 -0.82 14.17 -8.85
N TRP A 123 -1.30 13.29 -9.73
CA TRP A 123 -2.37 13.58 -10.66
C TRP A 123 -3.76 13.59 -10.02
N LEU A 124 -3.91 13.10 -8.77
CA LEU A 124 -5.18 13.11 -8.06
C LEU A 124 -5.33 14.28 -7.09
N GLU A 125 -4.23 14.93 -6.69
CA GLU A 125 -4.24 16.01 -5.71
C GLU A 125 -3.17 17.06 -6.04
N LYS A 126 -3.59 18.32 -6.24
CA LYS A 126 -2.69 19.45 -6.58
C LYS A 126 -2.14 20.20 -5.35
N GLY A 127 -2.70 19.97 -4.16
CA GLY A 127 -2.33 20.67 -2.93
C GLY A 127 -1.05 20.17 -2.27
N GLU A 128 -0.64 20.86 -1.20
CA GLU A 128 0.57 20.55 -0.43
C GLU A 128 0.45 19.23 0.34
N ARG A 129 -0.73 18.93 0.88
CA ARG A 129 -1.00 17.67 1.57
C ARG A 129 -1.49 16.65 0.56
N LYS A 130 -0.59 15.77 0.17
CA LYS A 130 -0.90 14.67 -0.72
C LYS A 130 -1.12 13.38 0.07
N SER A 131 -2.21 12.73 -0.26
CA SER A 131 -2.51 11.36 0.13
C SER A 131 -1.42 10.40 -0.36
N GLN A 132 -1.13 9.37 0.44
CA GLN A 132 -0.18 8.32 0.11
C GLN A 132 -0.89 6.98 0.00
N ILE A 133 -0.35 6.12 -0.87
CA ILE A 133 -0.73 4.74 -1.08
C ILE A 133 0.40 3.88 -0.54
N ASP A 134 0.11 2.93 0.33
CA ASP A 134 1.13 2.19 1.06
C ASP A 134 2.09 1.46 0.11
N PHE A 135 1.55 0.83 -0.94
CA PHE A 135 2.33 0.24 -2.02
C PHE A 135 1.63 0.40 -3.37
N TYR A 136 2.37 0.86 -4.37
CA TYR A 136 1.88 1.05 -5.73
C TYR A 136 2.73 0.25 -6.70
N LEU A 137 2.10 -0.40 -7.68
CA LEU A 137 2.77 -1.25 -8.65
C LEU A 137 2.23 -0.97 -10.05
N VAL A 138 3.12 -0.97 -11.03
CA VAL A 138 2.80 -0.80 -12.44
C VAL A 138 3.44 -1.93 -13.23
N SER A 139 2.66 -2.49 -14.14
CA SER A 139 3.06 -3.54 -15.09
C SER A 139 2.73 -3.12 -16.52
N ASN A 140 2.98 -4.01 -17.47
CA ASN A 140 2.65 -3.76 -18.88
C ASN A 140 1.14 -3.68 -19.15
N THR A 141 0.32 -4.30 -18.31
CA THR A 141 -1.13 -4.44 -18.55
C THR A 141 -1.99 -3.79 -17.48
N THR A 142 -1.48 -3.57 -16.28
CA THR A 142 -2.28 -3.14 -15.13
C THR A 142 -1.47 -2.29 -14.14
N ARG A 143 -2.19 -1.59 -13.27
CA ARG A 143 -1.70 -0.80 -12.15
C ARG A 143 -2.41 -1.24 -10.89
N ILE A 144 -1.66 -1.42 -9.81
CA ILE A 144 -2.19 -1.87 -8.53
C ILE A 144 -1.89 -0.83 -7.45
N ALA A 145 -2.94 -0.39 -6.76
CA ALA A 145 -2.81 0.43 -5.56
C ALA A 145 -3.18 -0.41 -4.33
N VAL A 146 -2.21 -0.67 -3.45
CA VAL A 146 -2.39 -1.51 -2.27
C VAL A 146 -2.51 -0.64 -1.02
N GLU A 147 -3.60 -0.83 -0.30
CA GLU A 147 -3.81 -0.34 1.06
C GLU A 147 -3.56 -1.49 2.04
N CYS A 148 -2.76 -1.27 3.06
CA CYS A 148 -2.29 -2.28 3.99
C CYS A 148 -2.78 -1.98 5.41
N LYS A 149 -3.51 -2.93 6.00
CA LYS A 149 -4.04 -2.83 7.36
C LYS A 149 -3.57 -4.01 8.21
N LEU A 150 -3.27 -3.74 9.47
CA LEU A 150 -2.89 -4.72 10.48
C LEU A 150 -3.77 -4.55 11.73
N THR A 151 -3.53 -3.47 12.48
CA THR A 151 -4.25 -3.20 13.74
C THR A 151 -5.32 -2.13 13.60
N GLU A 152 -5.47 -1.50 12.45
CA GLU A 152 -6.42 -0.42 12.26
C GLU A 152 -7.87 -0.89 12.52
N LYS A 153 -8.71 0.01 13.04
CA LYS A 153 -10.13 -0.27 13.33
C LYS A 153 -11.05 -0.03 12.13
N ASP A 154 -10.55 0.68 11.13
CA ASP A 154 -11.25 1.05 9.92
C ASP A 154 -10.26 1.21 8.76
N ILE A 155 -10.78 1.44 7.56
CA ILE A 155 -9.98 1.58 6.34
C ILE A 155 -9.36 2.98 6.23
N GLY A 156 -9.82 3.95 7.02
CA GLY A 156 -9.52 5.37 6.89
C GLY A 156 -10.67 6.14 6.24
N ILE A 157 -11.24 7.06 7.02
CA ILE A 157 -12.30 7.97 6.59
C ILE A 157 -11.71 9.28 6.06
N CYS A 158 -12.46 9.98 5.20
CA CYS A 158 -12.12 11.37 4.89
C CYS A 158 -12.34 12.22 6.15
N ASP A 159 -11.29 12.58 6.86
CA ASP A 159 -11.38 13.55 7.95
C ASP A 159 -11.38 14.99 7.39
N PRO A 160 -12.50 15.74 7.46
CA PRO A 160 -12.53 17.15 7.07
C PRO A 160 -11.94 18.08 8.14
N THR A 161 -11.63 17.58 9.34
CA THR A 161 -11.27 18.36 10.54
C THR A 161 -9.78 18.36 10.90
N ALA A 162 -8.91 17.77 10.07
CA ALA A 162 -7.46 17.70 10.28
C ALA A 162 -6.72 19.07 10.26
N LYS A 163 -7.47 20.17 10.26
CA LYS A 163 -7.07 21.50 10.76
C LYS A 163 -8.22 21.97 11.65
N GLY A 164 -7.92 22.42 12.87
CA GLY A 164 -8.86 22.77 13.95
C GLY A 164 -9.93 23.84 13.67
N GLU A 165 -10.30 24.09 12.42
CA GLU A 165 -11.60 24.65 12.07
C GLU A 165 -12.64 23.54 12.21
N ALA A 166 -13.08 23.37 13.44
CA ALA A 166 -14.20 22.52 13.81
C ALA A 166 -15.34 22.62 12.78
N ILE A 167 -15.89 21.47 12.42
CA ILE A 167 -17.29 21.04 12.11
C ILE A 167 -18.41 22.09 12.00
N ARG A 168 -18.26 23.34 12.47
CA ARG A 168 -19.16 24.48 12.28
C ARG A 168 -19.38 24.87 10.81
N ALA A 169 -18.69 24.26 9.84
CA ALA A 169 -18.81 24.61 8.43
C ALA A 169 -19.74 23.70 7.60
N TYR A 170 -20.03 22.44 7.96
CA TYR A 170 -20.98 21.67 7.12
C TYR A 170 -22.42 22.21 7.20
N SER A 171 -22.79 22.80 8.33
CA SER A 171 -24.09 23.45 8.54
C SER A 171 -24.13 24.95 8.21
N ARG A 172 -23.02 25.52 7.70
CA ARG A 172 -22.92 26.95 7.31
C ARG A 172 -22.30 27.20 5.94
N LEU A 173 -21.76 26.18 5.28
CA LEU A 173 -21.46 26.27 3.87
C LEU A 173 -22.82 26.44 3.16
N PRO A 174 -22.99 27.46 2.30
CA PRO A 174 -24.13 27.52 1.40
C PRO A 174 -24.27 26.16 0.70
N ALA A 175 -25.48 25.73 0.37
CA ALA A 175 -25.81 24.43 -0.24
C ALA A 175 -25.12 24.14 -1.61
N PHE A 176 -24.09 24.90 -1.97
CA PHE A 176 -23.50 25.05 -3.29
C PHE A 176 -21.96 24.99 -3.29
N GLU A 177 -21.27 24.76 -2.16
CA GLU A 177 -19.79 24.71 -2.15
C GLU A 177 -19.21 23.30 -2.34
N VAL A 178 -18.11 23.26 -3.09
CA VAL A 178 -17.33 22.08 -3.49
C VAL A 178 -16.69 21.40 -2.27
N CYS A 179 -16.56 20.07 -2.29
CA CYS A 179 -15.91 19.27 -1.23
C CYS A 179 -14.62 19.92 -0.69
N ASN A 180 -14.44 19.96 0.64
CA ASN A 180 -13.25 20.56 1.29
C ASN A 180 -11.92 20.02 0.75
N ARG A 181 -11.85 18.75 0.34
CA ARG A 181 -10.65 18.18 -0.28
C ARG A 181 -10.35 18.80 -1.65
N VAL A 182 -11.38 19.13 -2.44
CA VAL A 182 -11.20 19.89 -3.68
C VAL A 182 -10.70 21.29 -3.36
N ARG A 183 -11.39 21.98 -2.43
CA ARG A 183 -11.08 23.37 -2.08
C ARG A 183 -9.66 23.56 -1.55
N TYR A 184 -9.22 22.71 -0.62
CA TYR A 184 -7.97 22.89 0.10
C TYR A 184 -6.82 22.04 -0.42
N ASN A 185 -7.11 20.88 -1.01
CA ASN A 185 -6.08 19.97 -1.52
C ASN A 185 -6.07 19.86 -3.05
N GLY A 186 -6.93 20.60 -3.76
CA GLY A 186 -7.04 20.50 -5.21
C GLY A 186 -7.31 19.07 -5.67
N ALA A 187 -8.11 18.33 -4.90
CA ALA A 187 -8.37 16.92 -5.16
C ALA A 187 -9.21 16.76 -6.44
N ARG A 188 -8.68 16.01 -7.40
CA ARG A 188 -9.23 15.78 -8.74
C ARG A 188 -10.03 14.49 -8.85
N TYR A 189 -10.15 13.71 -7.77
CA TYR A 189 -10.86 12.43 -7.87
C TYR A 189 -12.33 12.60 -8.28
N TRP A 190 -12.95 13.76 -8.04
CA TRP A 190 -14.30 14.08 -8.55
C TRP A 190 -14.38 14.23 -10.07
N GLU A 191 -13.26 14.50 -10.75
CA GLU A 191 -13.20 14.61 -12.21
C GLU A 191 -13.41 13.24 -12.86
N PHE A 192 -12.82 12.17 -12.31
CA PHE A 192 -12.87 10.84 -12.92
C PHE A 192 -13.87 9.88 -12.26
N LEU A 193 -14.38 10.19 -11.07
CA LEU A 193 -15.36 9.35 -10.37
C LEU A 193 -16.62 9.04 -11.21
N PRO A 194 -17.18 9.98 -12.02
CA PRO A 194 -18.34 9.68 -12.87
C PRO A 194 -18.08 8.60 -13.92
N GLU A 195 -16.83 8.44 -14.39
CA GLU A 195 -16.46 7.45 -15.40
C GLU A 195 -16.39 6.03 -14.83
N ILE A 196 -16.08 5.88 -13.54
CA ILE A 196 -15.97 4.59 -12.86
C ILE A 196 -17.17 4.24 -11.98
N SER A 197 -18.16 5.11 -11.84
CA SER A 197 -19.30 4.88 -10.95
C SER A 197 -20.61 4.53 -11.64
N ASN A 198 -21.40 3.67 -10.99
CA ASN A 198 -22.79 3.37 -11.34
C ASN A 198 -23.78 4.44 -10.87
N THR A 199 -23.39 5.27 -9.90
CA THR A 199 -24.28 6.27 -9.31
C THR A 199 -23.92 7.64 -9.86
N PRO A 200 -24.90 8.47 -10.27
CA PRO A 200 -24.63 9.87 -10.54
C PRO A 200 -24.17 10.52 -9.22
N PHE A 201 -22.88 10.81 -9.11
CA PHE A 201 -22.35 11.57 -8.00
C PHE A 201 -22.75 13.03 -8.21
N PRO A 202 -23.67 13.60 -7.41
CA PRO A 202 -23.85 15.03 -7.46
C PRO A 202 -22.52 15.65 -7.03
N PHE A 203 -21.97 16.55 -7.85
CA PHE A 203 -20.79 17.34 -7.52
C PHE A 203 -20.97 18.12 -6.20
N PHE A 204 -22.22 18.25 -5.77
CA PHE A 204 -22.69 18.95 -4.59
C PHE A 204 -23.28 17.95 -3.58
N CYS A 205 -22.83 18.02 -2.34
CA CYS A 205 -23.42 17.22 -1.28
C CYS A 205 -23.83 18.11 -0.11
N PRO A 206 -25.13 18.40 0.07
CA PRO A 206 -25.59 19.35 1.08
C PRO A 206 -25.51 18.82 2.52
N GLU A 207 -25.33 17.51 2.75
CA GLU A 207 -25.35 16.95 4.11
C GLU A 207 -24.08 16.16 4.50
N ARG A 208 -23.62 15.19 3.70
CA ARG A 208 -22.39 14.41 3.97
C ARG A 208 -21.80 13.80 2.70
N CYS A 209 -20.52 14.09 2.43
CA CYS A 209 -19.77 13.53 1.30
C CYS A 209 -20.03 12.01 1.15
N PRO A 210 -20.48 11.51 -0.02
CA PRO A 210 -20.79 10.10 -0.21
C PRO A 210 -19.56 9.19 -0.09
N LEU A 211 -18.37 9.75 -0.31
CA LEU A 211 -17.10 9.06 -0.12
C LEU A 211 -16.56 9.16 1.32
N TYR A 212 -17.27 9.76 2.28
CA TYR A 212 -16.73 10.01 3.63
C TYR A 212 -16.16 8.75 4.29
N LYS A 213 -16.89 7.63 4.23
CA LYS A 213 -16.47 6.35 4.82
C LYS A 213 -15.53 5.54 3.93
N SER A 214 -15.63 5.71 2.62
CA SER A 214 -14.90 4.92 1.60
C SER A 214 -13.74 5.67 0.97
N TYR A 215 -13.40 6.85 1.49
CA TYR A 215 -12.47 7.79 0.85
C TYR A 215 -11.14 7.14 0.47
N GLN A 216 -10.52 6.42 1.40
CA GLN A 216 -9.23 5.79 1.17
C GLN A 216 -9.31 4.72 0.07
N LEU A 217 -10.38 3.92 0.05
CA LEU A 217 -10.62 2.93 -1.01
C LEU A 217 -10.85 3.59 -2.36
N ALA A 218 -11.78 4.54 -2.43
CA ALA A 218 -12.11 5.25 -3.67
C ALA A 218 -10.88 5.95 -4.24
N ARG A 219 -10.07 6.58 -3.39
CA ARG A 219 -8.80 7.21 -3.79
C ARG A 219 -7.82 6.18 -4.37
N ASN A 220 -7.66 5.03 -3.73
CA ASN A 220 -6.72 4.00 -4.22
C ASN A 220 -7.21 3.40 -5.55
N VAL A 221 -8.53 3.18 -5.72
CA VAL A 221 -9.12 2.79 -7.01
C VAL A 221 -8.76 3.83 -8.07
N MET A 222 -8.97 5.11 -7.78
CA MET A 222 -8.67 6.20 -8.70
C MET A 222 -7.19 6.26 -9.09
N ALA A 223 -6.29 5.98 -8.16
CA ALA A 223 -4.86 5.94 -8.45
C ALA A 223 -4.46 4.73 -9.32
N ALA A 224 -5.19 3.62 -9.20
CA ALA A 224 -4.99 2.46 -10.05
C ALA A 224 -5.53 2.68 -11.46
N VAL A 225 -6.68 3.35 -11.62
CA VAL A 225 -7.38 3.42 -12.92
C VAL A 225 -7.10 4.69 -13.73
N VAL A 226 -6.80 5.84 -13.10
CA VAL A 226 -6.57 7.09 -13.86
C VAL A 226 -5.17 7.09 -14.47
N ASP A 227 -5.07 7.06 -15.80
CA ASP A 227 -3.81 7.25 -16.51
C ASP A 227 -3.35 8.71 -16.34
N PRO A 228 -2.20 8.97 -15.69
CA PRO A 228 -1.76 10.35 -15.44
C PRO A 228 -1.25 11.06 -16.68
N VAL A 229 -0.95 10.35 -17.77
CA VAL A 229 -0.48 10.93 -19.03
C VAL A 229 -1.66 11.31 -19.89
N ALA A 230 -2.60 10.38 -20.06
CA ALA A 230 -3.78 10.60 -20.88
C ALA A 230 -4.87 11.39 -20.14
N GLU A 231 -4.71 11.60 -18.83
CA GLU A 231 -5.69 12.22 -17.93
C GLU A 231 -7.11 11.65 -18.13
N ARG A 232 -7.22 10.33 -18.21
CA ARG A 232 -8.48 9.61 -18.40
C ARG A 232 -8.50 8.31 -17.63
N VAL A 233 -9.70 7.76 -17.43
CA VAL A 233 -9.85 6.44 -16.84
C VAL A 233 -9.41 5.35 -17.82
N ASP A 234 -8.63 4.42 -17.28
CA ASP A 234 -8.24 3.17 -17.91
C ASP A 234 -8.68 2.02 -17.00
N SER A 235 -9.51 1.13 -17.55
CA SER A 235 -10.22 0.09 -16.79
C SER A 235 -9.33 -1.06 -16.34
N GLN A 236 -8.05 -1.05 -16.66
CA GLN A 236 -7.14 -2.15 -16.34
C GLN A 236 -6.49 -2.05 -14.94
N GLY A 237 -6.83 -1.04 -14.13
CA GLY A 237 -6.28 -0.87 -12.78
C GLY A 237 -7.11 -1.57 -11.68
N THR A 238 -6.45 -1.99 -10.60
CA THR A 238 -7.11 -2.57 -9.42
C THR A 238 -6.57 -1.98 -8.13
N ALA A 239 -7.46 -1.64 -7.19
CA ALA A 239 -7.09 -1.39 -5.81
C ALA A 239 -7.22 -2.67 -4.98
N LEU A 240 -6.23 -2.94 -4.13
CA LEU A 240 -6.21 -4.06 -3.20
C LEU A 240 -6.21 -3.53 -1.77
N LEU A 241 -7.17 -3.98 -0.97
CA LEU A 241 -7.10 -3.89 0.49
C LEU A 241 -6.47 -5.18 1.04
N LEU A 242 -5.25 -5.08 1.54
CA LEU A 242 -4.56 -6.17 2.22
C LEU A 242 -4.70 -6.00 3.73
N TYR A 243 -5.31 -6.97 4.41
CA TYR A 243 -5.66 -6.84 5.84
C TYR A 243 -5.32 -8.09 6.65
N ASP A 244 -5.32 -7.98 7.99
CA ASP A 244 -5.17 -9.15 8.86
C ASP A 244 -6.50 -9.90 9.00
N ALA A 245 -6.59 -11.14 8.49
CA ALA A 245 -7.78 -11.98 8.61
C ALA A 245 -8.13 -12.37 10.05
N ARG A 246 -7.40 -11.95 11.08
CA ARG A 246 -7.81 -12.12 12.49
C ARG A 246 -8.46 -10.86 13.05
N ASN A 247 -8.31 -9.71 12.38
CA ASN A 247 -8.86 -8.44 12.83
C ASN A 247 -10.39 -8.41 12.63
N PRO A 248 -11.19 -8.38 13.72
CA PRO A 248 -12.64 -8.48 13.62
C PRO A 248 -13.29 -7.25 12.97
N CYS A 249 -12.61 -6.09 12.92
CA CYS A 249 -13.11 -4.93 12.18
C CYS A 249 -13.24 -5.20 10.66
N PHE A 250 -12.46 -6.16 10.14
CA PHE A 250 -12.47 -6.60 8.75
C PHE A 250 -13.30 -7.86 8.51
N LYS A 251 -13.92 -8.42 9.56
CA LYS A 251 -14.89 -9.53 9.47
C LYS A 251 -16.32 -9.12 9.79
N ALA A 252 -16.51 -8.10 10.60
CA ALA A 252 -17.82 -7.74 11.11
C ALA A 252 -18.75 -7.25 9.98
N ALA A 253 -19.95 -7.83 9.91
CA ALA A 253 -20.99 -7.48 8.95
C ALA A 253 -21.54 -6.04 9.07
N GLN A 254 -21.00 -5.21 9.98
CA GLN A 254 -21.35 -3.80 10.18
C GLN A 254 -20.11 -2.87 10.20
N GLY A 255 -18.98 -3.35 9.68
CA GLY A 255 -17.67 -2.68 9.71
C GLY A 255 -17.06 -2.45 8.33
N THR A 256 -15.76 -2.74 8.20
CA THR A 256 -15.04 -2.64 6.92
C THR A 256 -15.68 -3.44 5.78
N PRO A 257 -16.19 -4.68 5.97
CA PRO A 257 -16.88 -5.40 4.90
C PRO A 257 -18.03 -4.63 4.27
N ASP A 258 -18.79 -3.86 5.05
CA ASP A 258 -19.87 -3.03 4.53
C ASP A 258 -19.35 -1.85 3.73
N ILE A 259 -18.27 -1.21 4.19
CA ILE A 259 -17.64 -0.11 3.45
C ILE A 259 -17.08 -0.65 2.12
N LEU A 260 -16.38 -1.79 2.16
CA LEU A 260 -15.80 -2.41 0.97
C LEU A 260 -16.89 -2.75 -0.05
N ARG A 261 -17.93 -3.48 0.38
CA ARG A 261 -19.08 -3.85 -0.45
C ARG A 261 -19.81 -2.61 -0.98
N SER A 262 -20.12 -1.64 -0.12
CA SER A 262 -20.77 -0.39 -0.56
C SER A 262 -19.89 0.35 -1.57
N THR A 263 -18.57 0.32 -1.40
CA THR A 263 -17.65 0.93 -2.36
C THR A 263 -17.65 0.18 -3.68
N GLN A 264 -17.64 -1.15 -3.66
CA GLN A 264 -17.74 -1.98 -4.86
C GLN A 264 -19.07 -1.76 -5.61
N GLU A 265 -20.19 -1.64 -4.89
CA GLU A 265 -21.50 -1.34 -5.47
C GLU A 265 -21.56 0.05 -6.13
N LEU A 266 -20.77 1.01 -5.63
CA LEU A 266 -20.62 2.33 -6.26
C LEU A 266 -19.85 2.26 -7.58
N LEU A 267 -19.02 1.23 -7.82
CA LEU A 267 -18.18 1.10 -9.01
C LEU A 267 -18.92 0.40 -10.16
N ARG A 268 -18.71 0.86 -11.40
CA ARG A 268 -19.23 0.21 -12.62
C ARG A 268 -18.72 -1.21 -12.76
N ASP A 269 -17.44 -1.39 -12.45
CA ASP A 269 -16.81 -2.70 -12.37
C ASP A 269 -16.34 -2.93 -10.93
N PRO A 270 -17.03 -3.81 -10.17
CA PRO A 270 -16.63 -4.18 -8.81
C PRO A 270 -15.23 -4.80 -8.71
N SER A 271 -14.65 -5.30 -9.82
CA SER A 271 -13.30 -5.88 -9.83
C SER A 271 -12.17 -4.86 -9.72
N LEU A 272 -12.47 -3.56 -9.92
CA LEU A 272 -11.52 -2.47 -9.70
C LEU A 272 -11.12 -2.32 -8.22
N LEU A 273 -11.84 -2.99 -7.31
CA LEU A 273 -11.55 -3.00 -5.89
C LEU A 273 -11.71 -4.41 -5.34
N CYS A 274 -10.65 -4.92 -4.73
CA CYS A 274 -10.64 -6.23 -4.11
C CYS A 274 -10.01 -6.17 -2.72
N SER A 275 -10.18 -7.24 -1.96
CA SER A 275 -9.51 -7.43 -0.68
C SER A 275 -8.93 -8.83 -0.61
N ALA A 276 -7.84 -8.97 0.14
CA ALA A 276 -7.21 -10.23 0.47
C ALA A 276 -6.56 -10.11 1.85
N SER A 277 -6.24 -11.23 2.47
CA SER A 277 -5.59 -11.23 3.77
C SER A 277 -4.08 -11.44 3.71
N TRP A 278 -3.36 -10.98 4.74
CA TRP A 278 -1.96 -11.33 4.94
C TRP A 278 -1.76 -12.84 5.06
N GLN A 279 -2.74 -13.58 5.58
CA GLN A 279 -2.72 -15.03 5.70
C GLN A 279 -2.84 -15.71 4.33
N SER A 280 -3.68 -15.20 3.43
CA SER A 280 -3.79 -15.68 2.05
C SER A 280 -2.48 -15.41 1.28
N LEU A 281 -1.89 -14.22 1.46
CA LEU A 281 -0.57 -13.89 0.88
C LEU A 281 0.54 -14.79 1.47
N ALA A 282 0.53 -15.04 2.78
CA ALA A 282 1.48 -15.96 3.42
C ALA A 282 1.35 -17.39 2.86
N GLY A 283 0.12 -17.85 2.60
CA GLY A 283 -0.10 -19.16 1.95
C GLY A 283 0.44 -19.22 0.53
N LEU A 284 0.22 -18.17 -0.27
CA LEU A 284 0.80 -18.03 -1.59
C LEU A 284 2.35 -18.08 -1.53
N LEU A 285 2.97 -17.32 -0.63
CA LEU A 285 4.42 -17.32 -0.44
C LEU A 285 4.94 -18.70 -0.01
N GLY A 286 4.23 -19.35 0.92
CA GLY A 286 4.56 -20.70 1.40
C GLY A 286 4.52 -21.75 0.29
N SER A 287 3.56 -21.65 -0.63
CA SER A 287 3.46 -22.58 -1.77
C SER A 287 4.67 -22.57 -2.71
N THR A 288 5.48 -21.50 -2.66
CA THR A 288 6.70 -21.41 -3.49
C THR A 288 7.91 -22.11 -2.86
N GLY A 289 7.88 -22.40 -1.56
CA GLY A 289 9.04 -22.93 -0.81
C GLY A 289 10.23 -21.98 -0.67
N ARG A 290 10.15 -20.73 -1.17
CA ARG A 290 11.29 -19.78 -1.18
C ARG A 290 11.29 -18.79 -0.02
N TYR A 291 10.18 -18.62 0.69
CA TYR A 291 10.00 -17.55 1.70
C TYR A 291 9.97 -18.05 3.14
N GLU A 292 10.64 -19.17 3.44
CA GLU A 292 10.56 -19.81 4.77
C GLU A 292 10.94 -18.86 5.91
N GLU A 293 12.08 -18.15 5.81
CA GLU A 293 12.52 -17.20 6.84
C GLU A 293 11.54 -16.03 7.04
N LEU A 294 11.01 -15.49 5.94
CA LEU A 294 10.00 -14.43 6.00
C LEU A 294 8.72 -14.95 6.67
N LEU A 295 8.30 -16.17 6.38
CA LEU A 295 7.12 -16.78 6.98
C LEU A 295 7.33 -17.06 8.48
N ILE A 296 8.53 -17.47 8.88
CA ILE A 296 8.89 -17.61 10.30
C ILE A 296 8.86 -16.25 10.98
N PHE A 297 9.43 -15.20 10.37
CA PHE A 297 9.32 -13.84 10.88
C PHE A 297 7.86 -13.39 11.03
N LEU A 298 7.01 -13.63 10.03
CA LEU A 298 5.59 -13.27 10.07
C LEU A 298 4.83 -14.03 11.17
N LYS A 299 5.13 -15.31 11.35
CA LYS A 299 4.58 -16.14 12.43
C LYS A 299 5.05 -15.66 13.79
N ASP A 300 6.35 -15.53 14.00
CA ASP A 300 6.93 -15.21 15.31
C ASP A 300 6.55 -13.79 15.74
N LYS A 301 6.60 -12.83 14.80
CA LYS A 301 6.34 -11.42 15.10
C LYS A 301 4.85 -11.09 15.15
N TYR A 302 4.09 -11.52 14.14
CA TYR A 302 2.69 -11.10 13.98
C TYR A 302 1.70 -12.23 14.25
N GLY A 303 2.13 -13.50 14.34
CA GLY A 303 1.23 -14.66 14.36
C GLY A 303 0.51 -14.88 13.03
N ILE A 304 1.02 -14.33 11.92
CA ILE A 304 0.47 -14.50 10.58
C ILE A 304 0.98 -15.84 10.03
N MET A 305 0.05 -16.72 9.68
CA MET A 305 0.33 -18.05 9.10
C MET A 305 -0.61 -18.30 7.92
N PRO A 306 -0.25 -19.19 6.97
CA PRO A 306 -1.14 -19.61 5.89
C PRO A 306 -2.50 -20.10 6.40
N GLU A 307 -3.58 -19.73 5.71
CA GLU A 307 -4.93 -20.21 6.01
C GLU A 307 -5.00 -21.74 5.98
N GLY A 308 -5.68 -22.34 6.96
CA GLY A 308 -5.85 -23.79 7.04
C GLY A 308 -4.65 -24.56 7.62
N SER A 309 -3.55 -23.89 8.00
CA SER A 309 -2.47 -24.53 8.76
C SER A 309 -3.04 -25.01 10.11
N PRO A 310 -2.94 -26.31 10.47
CA PRO A 310 -3.30 -26.76 11.80
C PRO A 310 -2.47 -25.96 12.80
N GLY A 311 -3.10 -25.47 13.87
CA GLY A 311 -2.40 -24.76 14.94
C GLY A 311 -1.43 -25.70 15.65
N GLU A 312 -0.24 -25.89 15.09
CA GLU A 312 0.79 -26.70 15.70
C GLU A 312 1.34 -25.96 16.92
N GLY A 313 1.37 -26.68 18.04
CA GLY A 313 1.86 -26.21 19.33
C GLY A 313 3.26 -25.62 19.21
N SER A 314 3.46 -24.50 19.91
CA SER A 314 4.70 -23.73 20.02
C SER A 314 5.93 -24.62 20.27
N GLY A 315 6.72 -24.83 19.22
CA GLY A 315 7.97 -25.60 19.28
C GLY A 315 8.89 -25.26 18.11
N SER A 316 9.03 -23.98 17.75
CA SER A 316 10.08 -23.53 16.83
C SER A 316 11.31 -23.09 17.62
N SER A 317 12.49 -23.57 17.23
CA SER A 317 13.76 -23.07 17.75
C SER A 317 13.96 -21.60 17.38
N PRO A 318 14.57 -20.78 18.26
CA PRO A 318 14.80 -19.36 17.97
C PRO A 318 15.70 -19.22 16.75
N LEU A 319 15.17 -18.59 15.70
CA LEU A 319 15.95 -18.21 14.52
C LEU A 319 16.96 -17.14 14.97
N THR A 320 18.24 -17.47 14.92
CA THR A 320 19.29 -16.47 15.09
C THR A 320 19.29 -15.64 13.82
N ILE A 321 18.93 -14.34 13.92
CA ILE A 321 19.08 -13.41 12.79
C ILE A 321 20.59 -13.31 12.53
N CYS A 322 21.10 -14.08 11.58
CA CYS A 322 22.44 -13.90 11.06
C CYS A 322 22.46 -12.57 10.31
N LEU A 323 23.21 -11.59 10.84
CA LEU A 323 23.54 -10.33 10.16
C LEU A 323 24.59 -10.54 9.04
N ASP A 324 24.78 -11.78 8.60
CA ASP A 324 25.69 -12.11 7.51
C ASP A 324 24.95 -11.86 6.20
N ALA A 325 25.06 -10.63 5.72
CA ALA A 325 24.56 -10.22 4.43
C ALA A 325 25.23 -11.06 3.33
N ASP A 326 24.43 -11.82 2.58
CA ASP A 326 24.86 -12.26 1.26
C ASP A 326 25.22 -11.01 0.44
N PRO A 327 26.39 -10.96 -0.21
CA PRO A 327 26.72 -9.86 -1.09
C PRO A 327 25.65 -9.79 -2.18
N ILE A 328 24.98 -8.63 -2.24
CA ILE A 328 24.04 -8.28 -3.30
C ILE A 328 24.69 -8.66 -4.62
N ASN A 329 24.05 -9.54 -5.38
CA ASN A 329 24.48 -9.87 -6.73
C ASN A 329 24.33 -8.59 -7.59
N GLU A 330 25.42 -7.87 -7.80
CA GLU A 330 25.48 -6.59 -8.53
C GLU A 330 24.98 -6.71 -9.98
N ASP A 331 24.90 -7.93 -10.53
CA ASP A 331 24.49 -8.18 -11.92
C ASP A 331 22.99 -7.88 -12.20
N TRP A 332 22.17 -7.68 -11.16
CA TRP A 332 20.73 -7.43 -11.31
C TRP A 332 20.37 -5.96 -11.47
N ILE A 333 21.31 -5.04 -11.21
CA ILE A 333 21.11 -3.61 -11.42
C ILE A 333 21.69 -3.23 -12.78
N LYS A 334 20.91 -3.43 -13.85
CA LYS A 334 21.11 -2.61 -15.05
C LYS A 334 20.72 -1.18 -14.68
N VAL A 335 21.66 -0.42 -14.10
CA VAL A 335 21.52 1.02 -13.92
C VAL A 335 21.36 1.62 -15.31
N VAL A 336 20.13 1.93 -15.68
CA VAL A 336 19.90 2.82 -16.81
C VAL A 336 20.42 4.17 -16.36
N HIS A 337 21.52 4.64 -16.94
CA HIS A 337 22.05 5.97 -16.65
C HIS A 337 21.11 7.04 -17.22
N TRP A 338 20.01 7.29 -16.50
CA TRP A 338 18.92 8.20 -16.87
C TRP A 338 19.40 9.62 -17.12
N ASP A 339 20.39 10.09 -16.36
CA ASP A 339 21.04 11.39 -16.59
C ASP A 339 21.66 11.50 -17.99
N ARG A 340 22.13 10.40 -18.56
CA ARG A 340 22.72 10.35 -19.90
C ARG A 340 21.66 10.31 -21.02
N ILE A 341 20.49 9.76 -20.74
CA ILE A 341 19.36 9.73 -21.68
C ILE A 341 18.64 11.08 -21.67
N LEU A 342 18.28 11.59 -20.48
CA LEU A 342 17.60 12.87 -20.31
C LEU A 342 18.45 14.07 -20.80
N SER A 343 19.79 13.99 -20.71
CA SER A 343 20.68 15.03 -21.26
C SER A 343 20.80 15.00 -22.78
N ARG A 344 20.44 13.90 -23.44
CA ARG A 344 20.51 13.74 -24.91
C ARG A 344 19.19 14.06 -25.60
N THR A 345 18.07 13.98 -24.89
CA THR A 345 16.73 14.17 -25.44
C THR A 345 16.19 15.51 -24.95
N LYS A 346 16.18 16.52 -25.82
CA LYS A 346 15.76 17.89 -25.48
C LYS A 346 14.26 18.01 -25.19
N ASP A 347 13.48 17.04 -25.65
CA ASP A 347 12.04 16.97 -25.50
C ASP A 347 11.57 15.51 -25.47
N LEU A 348 10.29 15.35 -25.17
CA LEU A 348 9.65 14.06 -25.00
C LEU A 348 9.65 13.25 -26.30
N ASP A 349 9.56 13.90 -27.46
CA ASP A 349 9.53 13.25 -28.78
C ASP A 349 10.90 12.75 -29.23
N GLY A 350 11.98 13.45 -28.86
CA GLY A 350 13.35 12.98 -28.96
C GLY A 350 13.60 11.75 -28.09
N PHE A 351 13.05 11.73 -26.88
CA PHE A 351 13.08 10.56 -26.00
C PHE A 351 12.32 9.37 -26.60
N ARG A 352 11.12 9.59 -27.15
CA ARG A 352 10.36 8.55 -27.87
C ARG A 352 11.13 7.96 -29.04
N SER A 353 11.76 8.82 -29.84
CA SER A 353 12.52 8.38 -31.02
C SER A 353 13.78 7.60 -30.64
N HIS A 354 14.49 8.02 -29.59
CA HIS A 354 15.65 7.30 -29.10
C HIS A 354 15.30 5.91 -28.60
N LEU A 355 14.25 5.77 -27.77
CA LEU A 355 13.81 4.46 -27.29
C LEU A 355 13.37 3.54 -28.43
N ARG A 356 12.67 4.06 -29.44
CA ARG A 356 12.34 3.25 -30.64
C ARG A 356 13.59 2.80 -31.41
N SER A 357 14.60 3.65 -31.51
CA SER A 357 15.87 3.30 -32.17
C SER A 357 16.67 2.24 -31.42
N GLU A 358 16.49 2.15 -30.10
CA GLU A 358 17.09 1.13 -29.23
C GLU A 358 16.24 -0.16 -29.17
N GLY A 359 15.15 -0.25 -29.95
CA GLY A 359 14.34 -1.46 -30.08
C GLY A 359 13.23 -1.63 -29.04
N PHE A 360 12.94 -0.60 -28.23
CA PHE A 360 11.85 -0.66 -27.25
C PHE A 360 10.46 -0.63 -27.92
N THR A 361 9.56 -1.47 -27.43
CA THR A 361 8.16 -1.60 -27.83
C THR A 361 7.29 -0.43 -27.32
N PRO A 362 6.10 -0.19 -27.89
CA PRO A 362 5.16 0.81 -27.39
C PRO A 362 4.70 0.60 -25.93
N GLU A 363 4.67 -0.65 -25.47
CA GLU A 363 4.37 -1.02 -24.08
C GLU A 363 5.52 -0.62 -23.15
N GLU A 364 6.76 -0.97 -23.51
CA GLU A 364 7.96 -0.51 -22.78
C GLU A 364 8.09 1.02 -22.83
N PHE A 365 7.67 1.65 -23.92
CA PHE A 365 7.61 3.11 -24.05
C PHE A 365 6.67 3.74 -23.02
N ARG A 366 5.48 3.16 -22.78
CA ARG A 366 4.56 3.65 -21.75
C ARG A 366 5.18 3.56 -20.37
N GLY A 367 5.90 2.46 -20.08
CA GLY A 367 6.59 2.31 -18.81
C GLY A 367 7.73 3.31 -18.61
N LEU A 368 8.60 3.46 -19.62
CA LEU A 368 9.72 4.40 -19.58
C LEU A 368 9.26 5.86 -19.56
N HIS A 369 8.17 6.20 -20.25
CA HIS A 369 7.59 7.54 -20.21
C HIS A 369 6.98 7.85 -18.83
N TYR A 370 6.27 6.89 -18.23
CA TYR A 370 5.75 7.03 -16.87
C TYR A 370 6.89 7.16 -15.86
N PHE A 371 7.98 6.38 -16.00
CA PHE A 371 9.20 6.52 -15.20
C PHE A 371 9.87 7.88 -15.39
N ALA A 372 9.95 8.40 -16.62
CA ALA A 372 10.53 9.71 -16.89
C ALA A 372 9.71 10.84 -16.23
N LEU A 373 8.38 10.78 -16.31
CA LEU A 373 7.48 11.73 -15.63
C LEU A 373 7.62 11.64 -14.10
N LEU A 374 7.70 10.42 -13.57
CA LEU A 374 8.00 10.15 -12.17
C LEU A 374 9.34 10.81 -11.76
N ALA A 375 10.41 10.56 -12.51
CA ALA A 375 11.75 11.06 -12.24
C ALA A 375 11.87 12.58 -12.38
N GLU A 376 11.08 13.21 -13.25
CA GLU A 376 10.98 14.66 -13.34
C GLU A 376 10.38 15.27 -12.07
N LYS A 377 9.32 14.64 -11.52
CA LYS A 377 8.63 15.12 -10.31
C LYS A 377 9.30 14.70 -9.01
N HIS A 378 10.07 13.62 -9.04
CA HIS A 378 10.76 13.04 -7.90
C HIS A 378 12.23 12.88 -8.23
N PRO A 379 13.07 13.92 -7.99
CA PRO A 379 14.48 13.89 -8.35
C PRO A 379 15.27 12.71 -7.79
N TRP A 380 14.84 12.12 -6.66
CA TRP A 380 15.45 10.93 -6.08
C TRP A 380 15.30 9.67 -6.95
N LEU A 381 14.29 9.61 -7.83
CA LEU A 381 14.11 8.52 -8.80
C LEU A 381 15.10 8.61 -9.97
N LYS A 382 15.80 9.74 -10.18
CA LYS A 382 16.79 9.87 -11.27
C LYS A 382 18.05 9.01 -11.04
N GLY A 383 18.30 8.60 -9.80
CA GLY A 383 19.43 7.76 -9.41
C GLY A 383 19.14 6.26 -9.34
N LEU A 384 17.88 5.85 -9.54
CA LEU A 384 17.42 4.46 -9.68
C LEU A 384 17.33 4.12 -11.17
#